data_AF-A0A9W9YSP4-F1
#
_entry.id   AF-A0A9W9YSP4-F1
#
_cell.length_a   1.000
_cell.length_b   1.000
_cell.length_c   1.000
_cell.angle_alpha   90.00
_cell.angle_beta   90.00
_cell.angle_gamma   90.00
#
_symmetry.space_group_name_H-M   'P 1'
#
loop_
_entity.id
_entity.type
_entity.pdbx_description
1 polymer ?
#
loop_
_entity_poly.entity_id
_entity_poly.type
_entity_poly.pdbx_seq_one_letter_code
_entity_poly.pdbx_strand_id
1 'polypeptide(L)'
;MSKSVSNPRSTTKTNWAQCAICQANKEETLRCPADSKRSSDIGAGYKTLAANIAKFNDLGCMPTEFDLSRLDEGGGLESTFLRCKARWHKSCYDQFNSTKLKRAEKRCALEHEQPCRSMLHNYVMSVVRNNNPLPNVSTLGIDARVRKCAFALQDEKLLAQLSAGDLVALEAKYHAPCLASLYKKAGTIRDGDEEDEMIPRRPEGIALAELVSYIEESRMASAEELPVFKLAELADKYTSRLAQLGESKAARIHTTRLKDRILSHIPALEEHKQGRDVFLAFKKDLANATAESAQGRL
;
A
#
# COMPACT_ATOMS: atom_id res chain seq x y z
N MET A 1 -7.81 40.04 -49.21
CA MET A 1 -6.69 39.40 -49.94
C MET A 1 -5.94 38.54 -48.93
N SER A 2 -6.39 37.30 -48.74
CA SER A 2 -5.82 36.11 -49.40
C SER A 2 -4.49 35.70 -48.75
N LYS A 3 -4.57 34.81 -47.76
CA LYS A 3 -4.06 33.40 -47.76
C LYS A 3 -2.54 33.32 -47.69
N SER A 4 -1.96 32.68 -46.67
CA SER A 4 -1.85 31.21 -46.73
C SER A 4 -1.68 30.58 -45.35
N VAL A 5 -2.74 29.87 -44.95
CA VAL A 5 -2.68 28.69 -44.10
C VAL A 5 -2.22 27.53 -44.97
N SER A 6 -1.20 26.77 -44.53
CA SER A 6 -1.10 25.30 -44.57
C SER A 6 0.36 24.82 -44.69
N ASN A 7 0.82 23.95 -43.78
CA ASN A 7 1.12 22.57 -44.16
C ASN A 7 1.15 21.63 -42.93
N PRO A 8 0.76 20.34 -43.09
CA PRO A 8 0.17 19.50 -42.06
C PRO A 8 1.18 18.63 -41.32
N ARG A 9 0.75 18.12 -40.15
CA ARG A 9 1.35 16.97 -39.46
C ARG A 9 1.57 15.84 -40.47
N SER A 10 2.84 15.53 -40.74
CA SER A 10 3.25 14.37 -41.51
C SER A 10 2.85 13.10 -40.77
N THR A 11 1.76 12.45 -41.20
CA THR A 11 1.45 11.08 -40.84
C THR A 11 2.50 10.18 -41.48
N THR A 12 3.55 9.85 -40.72
CA THR A 12 4.58 8.91 -41.18
C THR A 12 3.92 7.54 -41.38
N LYS A 13 3.78 7.14 -42.65
CA LYS A 13 3.27 5.82 -43.06
C LYS A 13 4.06 4.72 -42.35
N THR A 14 3.36 3.81 -41.65
CA THR A 14 4.00 2.71 -40.91
C THR A 14 4.71 1.76 -41.86
N ASN A 15 5.99 1.50 -41.61
CA ASN A 15 6.74 0.46 -42.30
C ASN A 15 6.47 -0.89 -41.63
N TRP A 16 5.67 -1.73 -42.29
CA TRP A 16 5.27 -3.05 -41.80
C TRP A 16 6.37 -4.12 -41.92
N ALA A 17 7.48 -3.82 -42.63
CA ALA A 17 8.67 -4.67 -42.63
C ALA A 17 9.48 -4.54 -41.32
N GLN A 18 9.25 -3.46 -40.57
CA GLN A 18 9.86 -3.20 -39.26
C GLN A 18 8.87 -3.50 -38.13
N CYS A 19 9.33 -3.37 -36.89
CA CYS A 19 8.47 -3.52 -35.72
C CYS A 19 7.30 -2.50 -35.77
N ALA A 20 6.06 -2.98 -35.85
CA ALA A 20 4.87 -2.12 -35.89
C ALA A 20 4.80 -1.17 -34.69
N ILE A 21 5.26 -1.59 -33.51
CA ILE A 21 5.20 -0.79 -32.27
C ILE A 21 6.28 0.29 -32.23
N CYS A 22 7.56 -0.04 -32.47
CA CYS A 22 8.66 0.90 -32.24
C CYS A 22 9.36 1.44 -33.50
N GLN A 23 9.09 0.86 -34.68
CA GLN A 23 9.70 1.21 -35.98
C GLN A 23 11.25 1.18 -36.03
N ALA A 24 11.92 0.85 -34.94
CA ALA A 24 13.36 0.67 -34.85
C ALA A 24 13.80 -0.74 -35.24
N ASN A 25 15.03 -0.86 -35.74
CA ASN A 25 15.72 -2.14 -35.88
C ASN A 25 16.42 -2.46 -34.55
N LYS A 26 16.08 -3.59 -33.94
CA LYS A 26 16.80 -4.13 -32.78
C LYS A 26 17.51 -5.42 -33.18
N GLU A 27 18.48 -5.84 -32.37
CA GLU A 27 19.11 -7.17 -32.49
C GLU A 27 18.11 -8.32 -32.27
N GLU A 28 16.96 -8.02 -31.67
CA GLU A 28 15.89 -8.97 -31.45
C GLU A 28 15.14 -9.31 -32.76
N THR A 29 14.91 -10.60 -32.99
CA THR A 29 14.16 -11.07 -34.17
C THR A 29 12.69 -10.64 -34.13
N LEU A 30 12.18 -10.14 -35.25
CA LEU A 30 10.77 -9.80 -35.42
C LEU A 30 9.90 -11.07 -35.50
N ARG A 31 8.85 -11.11 -34.68
CA ARG A 31 7.84 -12.18 -34.66
C ARG A 31 6.57 -11.73 -35.37
N CYS A 32 5.97 -12.63 -36.12
CA CYS A 32 4.67 -12.46 -36.78
C CYS A 32 3.69 -13.48 -36.19
N PRO A 33 2.58 -13.05 -35.57
CA PRO A 33 1.55 -13.96 -35.06
C PRO A 33 0.91 -14.88 -36.10
N ALA A 34 0.95 -14.51 -37.39
CA ALA A 34 0.44 -15.36 -38.46
C ALA A 34 1.36 -16.56 -38.77
N ASP A 35 2.62 -16.55 -38.31
CA ASP A 35 3.58 -17.64 -38.53
C ASP A 35 3.42 -18.78 -37.50
N SER A 36 2.41 -18.69 -36.62
CA SER A 36 2.12 -19.70 -35.61
C SER A 36 1.74 -21.04 -36.26
N LYS A 37 2.40 -22.11 -35.84
CA LYS A 37 2.10 -23.49 -36.29
C LYS A 37 0.81 -24.07 -35.69
N ARG A 38 0.15 -23.37 -34.75
CA ARG A 38 -1.10 -23.80 -34.12
C ARG A 38 -2.27 -23.44 -35.04
N SER A 39 -2.93 -24.46 -35.59
CA SER A 39 -3.97 -24.34 -36.62
C SER A 39 -5.28 -23.72 -36.16
N SER A 40 -5.57 -23.71 -34.85
CA SER A 40 -6.86 -23.25 -34.33
C SER A 40 -7.03 -21.73 -34.39
N ASP A 41 -5.94 -20.94 -34.37
CA ASP A 41 -6.05 -19.49 -34.21
C ASP A 41 -4.89 -18.70 -34.86
N ILE A 42 -4.77 -18.81 -36.19
CA ILE A 42 -3.82 -17.97 -36.96
C ILE A 42 -4.16 -16.50 -36.70
N GLY A 43 -3.21 -15.75 -36.14
CA GLY A 43 -3.40 -14.32 -35.87
C GLY A 43 -4.07 -13.95 -34.55
N ALA A 44 -4.30 -14.87 -33.60
CA ALA A 44 -4.80 -14.53 -32.25
C ALA A 44 -3.97 -13.46 -31.52
N GLY A 45 -2.67 -13.39 -31.82
CA GLY A 45 -1.79 -12.34 -31.31
C GLY A 45 -2.15 -10.93 -31.80
N TYR A 46 -2.72 -10.79 -33.01
CA TYR A 46 -3.19 -9.50 -33.52
C TYR A 46 -4.40 -9.01 -32.75
N LYS A 47 -5.39 -9.89 -32.56
CA LYS A 47 -6.58 -9.59 -31.76
C LYS A 47 -6.24 -9.16 -30.34
N THR A 48 -5.38 -9.94 -29.67
CA THR A 48 -4.97 -9.66 -28.29
C THR A 48 -4.23 -8.33 -28.18
N LEU A 49 -3.28 -8.07 -29.09
CA LEU A 49 -2.51 -6.84 -29.07
C LEU A 49 -3.38 -5.62 -29.38
N ALA A 50 -4.22 -5.69 -30.41
CA ALA A 50 -5.13 -4.63 -30.80
C ALA A 50 -6.07 -4.23 -29.63
N ALA A 51 -6.68 -5.22 -28.99
CA ALA A 51 -7.55 -5.00 -27.84
C ALA A 51 -6.79 -4.36 -26.66
N ASN A 52 -5.58 -4.83 -26.36
CA ASN A 52 -4.80 -4.27 -25.26
C ASN A 52 -4.33 -2.84 -25.56
N ILE A 53 -3.85 -2.55 -26.78
CA ILE A 53 -3.42 -1.20 -27.19
C ILE A 53 -4.58 -0.21 -27.04
N ALA A 54 -5.78 -0.55 -27.54
CA ALA A 54 -6.96 0.29 -27.40
C ALA A 54 -7.25 0.60 -25.92
N LYS A 55 -7.25 -0.42 -25.06
CA LYS A 55 -7.46 -0.22 -23.62
C LYS A 55 -6.36 0.60 -22.95
N PHE A 56 -5.09 0.42 -23.29
CA PHE A 56 -4.00 1.25 -22.75
C PHE A 56 -4.16 2.72 -23.14
N ASN A 57 -4.65 2.97 -24.35
CA ASN A 57 -4.97 4.31 -24.82
C ASN A 57 -6.16 4.92 -24.07
N ASP A 58 -7.24 4.16 -23.90
CA ASP A 58 -8.43 4.59 -23.15
C ASP A 58 -8.08 4.92 -21.69
N LEU A 59 -7.14 4.17 -21.10
CA LEU A 59 -6.60 4.40 -19.76
C LEU A 59 -5.57 5.55 -19.71
N GLY A 60 -5.15 6.13 -20.84
CA GLY A 60 -4.14 7.19 -20.89
C GLY A 60 -2.75 6.79 -20.38
N CYS A 61 -2.42 5.49 -20.35
CA CYS A 61 -1.19 4.98 -19.73
C CYS A 61 -0.34 4.15 -20.72
N MET A 62 -0.17 4.69 -21.93
CA MET A 62 0.57 4.04 -23.01
C MET A 62 2.03 3.75 -22.62
N PRO A 63 2.49 2.48 -22.66
CA PRO A 63 3.88 2.11 -22.31
C PRO A 63 4.96 2.69 -23.23
N THR A 64 4.61 3.03 -24.47
CA THR A 64 5.49 3.69 -25.43
C THR A 64 4.68 4.77 -26.13
N GLU A 65 5.29 5.94 -26.30
CA GLU A 65 4.70 7.03 -27.06
C GLU A 65 4.78 6.74 -28.56
N PHE A 66 3.64 6.48 -29.18
CA PHE A 66 3.50 6.48 -30.63
C PHE A 66 2.06 6.83 -31.00
N ASP A 67 1.89 7.46 -32.16
CA ASP A 67 0.56 7.77 -32.68
C ASP A 67 -0.18 6.48 -33.06
N LEU A 68 -1.42 6.32 -32.59
CA LEU A 68 -2.27 5.16 -32.92
C LEU A 68 -2.86 5.27 -34.31
N SER A 69 -3.06 6.49 -34.81
CA SER A 69 -3.63 6.71 -36.14
C SER A 69 -2.75 6.15 -37.26
N ARG A 70 -1.45 5.91 -37.00
CA ARG A 70 -0.56 5.25 -37.98
C ARG A 70 -0.77 3.74 -38.09
N LEU A 71 -1.42 3.12 -37.10
CA LEU A 71 -1.61 1.66 -37.01
C LEU A 71 -3.00 1.22 -37.45
N ASP A 72 -3.93 2.16 -37.64
CA ASP A 72 -5.28 1.91 -38.11
C ASP A 72 -5.49 2.62 -39.45
N GLU A 73 -5.60 1.83 -40.53
CA GLU A 73 -5.90 2.34 -41.88
C GLU A 73 -7.42 2.50 -42.10
N GLY A 74 -8.22 2.61 -41.03
CA GLY A 74 -9.67 2.83 -41.05
C GLY A 74 -10.53 1.57 -40.95
N GLY A 75 -9.91 0.41 -40.74
CA GLY A 75 -10.58 -0.90 -40.62
C GLY A 75 -10.46 -1.53 -39.22
N GLY A 76 -9.88 -0.81 -38.27
CA GLY A 76 -9.50 -1.31 -36.95
C GLY A 76 -8.07 -1.85 -36.92
N LEU A 77 -7.46 -1.78 -35.73
CA LEU A 77 -6.09 -2.26 -35.48
C LEU A 77 -5.90 -3.73 -35.83
N GLU A 78 -6.84 -4.61 -35.44
CA GLU A 78 -6.75 -6.05 -35.70
C GLU A 78 -6.72 -6.36 -37.21
N SER A 79 -7.70 -5.81 -37.95
CA SER A 79 -7.81 -5.99 -39.41
C SER A 79 -6.57 -5.48 -40.13
N THR A 80 -6.06 -4.31 -39.70
CA THR A 80 -4.85 -3.70 -40.28
C THR A 80 -3.62 -4.56 -39.99
N PHE A 81 -3.44 -5.04 -38.76
CA PHE A 81 -2.32 -5.91 -38.41
C PHE A 81 -2.34 -7.24 -39.16
N LEU A 82 -3.51 -7.85 -39.33
CA LEU A 82 -3.66 -9.09 -40.07
C LEU A 82 -3.34 -8.89 -41.56
N ARG A 83 -3.95 -7.87 -42.19
CA ARG A 83 -3.74 -7.53 -43.61
C ARG A 83 -2.28 -7.24 -43.92
N CYS A 84 -1.63 -6.44 -43.07
CA CYS A 84 -0.25 -6.02 -43.26
C CYS A 84 0.78 -7.02 -42.71
N LYS A 85 0.33 -8.17 -42.18
CA LYS A 85 1.17 -9.19 -41.52
C LYS A 85 2.16 -8.55 -40.55
N ALA A 86 1.62 -7.71 -39.65
CA ALA A 86 2.41 -6.88 -38.77
C ALA A 86 3.39 -7.71 -37.94
N ARG A 87 4.62 -7.20 -37.81
CA ARG A 87 5.70 -7.87 -37.09
C ARG A 87 6.12 -7.02 -35.92
N TRP A 88 6.59 -7.65 -34.85
CA TRP A 88 7.09 -6.92 -33.68
C TRP A 88 8.12 -7.71 -32.90
N HIS A 89 8.92 -6.99 -32.15
CA HIS A 89 9.78 -7.56 -31.12
C HIS A 89 8.93 -8.17 -29.99
N LYS A 90 9.37 -9.29 -29.41
CA LYS A 90 8.77 -9.83 -28.18
C LYS A 90 8.83 -8.79 -27.07
N SER A 91 9.94 -8.07 -26.94
CA SER A 91 10.09 -6.99 -25.96
C SER A 91 9.03 -5.90 -26.10
N CYS A 92 8.63 -5.53 -27.32
CA CYS A 92 7.60 -4.54 -27.58
C CYS A 92 6.20 -5.10 -27.29
N TYR A 93 5.91 -6.32 -27.72
CA TYR A 93 4.65 -7.01 -27.41
C TYR A 93 4.43 -7.17 -25.90
N ASP A 94 5.48 -7.54 -25.17
CA ASP A 94 5.44 -7.75 -23.73
C ASP A 94 5.16 -6.46 -22.94
N GLN A 95 5.23 -5.28 -23.56
CA GLN A 95 4.75 -4.03 -22.95
C GLN A 95 3.23 -3.96 -22.87
N PHE A 96 2.56 -4.52 -23.88
CA PHE A 96 1.10 -4.50 -24.02
C PHE A 96 0.45 -5.82 -23.61
N ASN A 97 1.12 -6.62 -22.77
CA ASN A 97 0.57 -7.91 -22.36
C ASN A 97 -0.62 -7.75 -21.39
N SER A 98 -1.45 -8.79 -21.31
CA SER A 98 -2.69 -8.78 -20.52
C SER A 98 -2.44 -8.62 -19.02
N THR A 99 -1.33 -9.12 -18.49
CA THR A 99 -0.96 -8.95 -17.07
C THR A 99 -0.62 -7.49 -16.75
N LYS A 100 0.11 -6.81 -17.63
CA LYS A 100 0.43 -5.38 -17.50
C LYS A 100 -0.83 -4.53 -17.66
N LEU A 101 -1.71 -4.90 -18.58
CA LEU A 101 -3.01 -4.26 -18.74
C LEU A 101 -3.84 -4.37 -17.45
N LYS A 102 -4.00 -5.58 -16.89
CA LYS A 102 -4.72 -5.76 -15.61
C LYS A 102 -4.11 -4.94 -14.46
N ARG A 103 -2.78 -4.79 -14.43
CA ARG A 103 -2.10 -3.93 -13.46
C ARG A 103 -2.37 -2.45 -13.71
N ALA A 104 -2.47 -2.02 -14.96
CA ALA A 104 -2.84 -0.66 -15.35
C ALA A 104 -4.30 -0.35 -15.05
N GLU A 105 -5.23 -1.23 -15.45
CA GLU A 105 -6.65 -1.18 -15.09
C GLU A 105 -6.81 -1.09 -13.57
N LYS A 106 -6.05 -1.88 -12.80
CA LYS A 106 -6.02 -1.74 -11.34
C LYS A 106 -5.56 -0.34 -10.94
N ARG A 107 -4.41 0.15 -11.40
CA ARG A 107 -3.93 1.51 -11.06
C ARG A 107 -4.97 2.60 -11.36
N CYS A 108 -5.64 2.58 -12.51
CA CYS A 108 -6.67 3.56 -12.86
C CYS A 108 -7.98 3.37 -12.07
N ALA A 109 -8.38 2.13 -11.78
CA ALA A 109 -9.51 1.87 -10.87
C ALA A 109 -9.19 2.36 -9.45
N LEU A 110 -7.92 2.26 -9.04
CA LEU A 110 -7.41 2.84 -7.80
C LEU A 110 -7.32 4.38 -7.85
N GLU A 111 -7.31 5.01 -9.02
CA GLU A 111 -7.43 6.47 -9.11
C GLU A 111 -8.90 6.93 -8.95
N HIS A 112 -9.88 6.07 -9.27
CA HIS A 112 -11.31 6.33 -9.06
C HIS A 112 -11.81 5.89 -7.67
N GLU A 113 -11.15 4.95 -6.99
CA GLU A 113 -11.56 4.45 -5.67
C GLU A 113 -10.43 4.30 -4.60
N GLN A 114 -9.19 4.75 -4.82
CA GLN A 114 -8.12 4.54 -3.83
C GLN A 114 -7.23 5.72 -3.43
N PRO A 115 -6.71 5.65 -2.18
CA PRO A 115 -5.90 6.67 -1.55
C PRO A 115 -4.52 6.72 -2.20
N CYS A 116 -4.01 7.94 -2.36
CA CYS A 116 -2.68 8.29 -2.88
C CYS A 116 -1.60 7.30 -2.41
N ARG A 117 -1.28 6.32 -3.26
CA ARG A 117 -0.06 5.50 -3.19
C ARG A 117 0.99 6.09 -4.13
N SER A 118 1.56 7.22 -3.74
CA SER A 118 2.90 7.60 -4.14
C SER A 118 3.62 8.11 -2.88
N MET A 119 4.71 7.44 -2.54
CA MET A 119 5.66 7.98 -1.57
C MET A 119 6.22 9.29 -2.15
N LEU A 120 6.26 10.33 -1.30
CA LEU A 120 7.10 11.53 -1.44
C LEU A 120 6.74 12.65 -2.44
N HIS A 121 5.52 12.72 -2.99
CA HIS A 121 5.12 13.93 -3.72
C HIS A 121 3.67 14.32 -3.47
N ASN A 122 3.48 15.55 -2.98
CA ASN A 122 2.22 16.28 -2.77
C ASN A 122 1.43 15.85 -1.53
N TYR A 123 2.09 15.99 -0.39
CA TYR A 123 1.40 16.08 0.88
C TYR A 123 0.93 17.54 1.08
N VAL A 124 -0.38 17.74 0.92
CA VAL A 124 -1.15 18.98 1.19
C VAL A 124 -1.11 20.05 0.09
N MET A 125 -2.31 20.57 -0.22
CA MET A 125 -2.66 21.62 -1.18
C MET A 125 -2.37 21.36 -2.66
N SER A 126 -3.22 20.59 -3.34
CA SER A 126 -3.48 20.88 -4.75
C SER A 126 -4.47 22.02 -4.85
N VAL A 127 -3.99 23.24 -5.11
CA VAL A 127 -4.81 24.28 -5.72
C VAL A 127 -5.20 23.78 -7.12
N VAL A 128 -6.46 23.37 -7.24
CA VAL A 128 -7.29 23.15 -8.44
C VAL A 128 -6.59 22.61 -9.69
N ARG A 129 -6.75 21.30 -9.96
CA ARG A 129 -6.88 20.78 -11.34
C ARG A 129 -7.74 19.52 -11.54
N ASN A 130 -8.53 19.06 -10.56
CA ASN A 130 -9.48 17.96 -10.77
C ASN A 130 -10.88 18.33 -10.26
N ASN A 131 -11.89 18.09 -11.09
CA ASN A 131 -13.31 18.48 -10.94
C ASN A 131 -14.08 17.71 -9.84
N ASN A 132 -13.42 17.22 -8.79
CA ASN A 132 -14.11 16.60 -7.66
C ASN A 132 -14.31 17.64 -6.52
N PRO A 133 -15.51 17.71 -5.90
CA PRO A 133 -15.74 18.61 -4.78
C PRO A 133 -14.98 18.10 -3.55
N LEU A 134 -13.77 18.61 -3.33
CA LEU A 134 -13.02 18.34 -2.10
C LEU A 134 -13.58 19.20 -0.96
N PRO A 135 -13.73 18.63 0.26
CA PRO A 135 -14.07 19.41 1.44
C PRO A 135 -13.03 20.51 1.70
N ASN A 136 -13.53 21.71 1.97
CA ASN A 136 -12.72 22.79 2.51
C ASN A 136 -12.37 22.50 3.96
N VAL A 137 -11.23 23.02 4.41
CA VAL A 137 -10.91 23.10 5.83
C VAL A 137 -11.79 24.18 6.44
N SER A 138 -12.89 23.76 7.05
CA SER A 138 -13.88 24.68 7.63
C SER A 138 -13.68 24.94 9.12
N THR A 139 -12.64 24.36 9.75
CA THR A 139 -12.41 24.50 11.19
C THR A 139 -10.93 24.67 11.52
N LEU A 140 -10.62 25.57 12.46
CA LEU A 140 -9.28 25.76 13.02
C LEU A 140 -8.76 24.48 13.71
N GLY A 141 -9.67 23.59 14.17
CA GLY A 141 -9.29 22.30 14.75
C GLY A 141 -8.58 21.35 13.78
N ILE A 142 -8.88 21.45 12.47
CA ILE A 142 -8.15 20.68 11.45
C ILE A 142 -6.76 21.29 11.22
N ASP A 143 -6.63 22.62 11.17
CA ASP A 143 -5.34 23.32 11.05
C ASP A 143 -4.36 22.91 12.16
N ALA A 144 -4.78 23.03 13.41
CA ALA A 144 -3.94 22.73 14.57
C ALA A 144 -3.44 21.27 14.54
N ARG A 145 -4.30 20.33 14.15
CA ARG A 145 -3.94 18.91 14.05
C ARG A 145 -2.97 18.64 12.89
N VAL A 146 -3.17 19.28 11.74
CA VAL A 146 -2.28 19.15 10.59
C VAL A 146 -0.90 19.73 10.91
N ARG A 147 -0.82 20.90 11.56
CA ARG A 147 0.46 21.46 12.06
C ARG A 147 1.15 20.50 13.02
N LYS A 148 0.44 20.00 14.03
CA LYS A 148 1.02 19.04 15.01
C LYS A 148 1.60 17.81 14.31
N CYS A 149 0.92 17.30 13.28
CA CYS A 149 1.41 16.17 12.50
C CYS A 149 2.61 16.54 11.60
N ALA A 150 2.59 17.72 10.97
CA ALA A 150 3.68 18.23 10.15
C ALA A 150 4.98 18.36 10.96
N PHE A 151 4.88 18.90 12.17
CA PHE A 151 6.01 18.98 13.12
C PHE A 151 6.49 17.59 13.55
N ALA A 152 5.58 16.71 13.96
CA ALA A 152 5.95 15.35 14.39
C ALA A 152 6.62 14.52 13.27
N LEU A 153 6.23 14.76 12.01
CA LEU A 153 6.81 14.10 10.84
C LEU A 153 8.05 14.81 10.28
N GLN A 154 8.42 15.98 10.83
CA GLN A 154 9.41 16.89 10.27
C GLN A 154 9.21 17.13 8.76
N ASP A 155 7.94 17.29 8.33
CA ASP A 155 7.61 17.52 6.93
C ASP A 155 7.86 19.01 6.58
N GLU A 156 9.10 19.33 6.22
CA GLU A 156 9.54 20.69 5.92
C GLU A 156 8.70 21.38 4.85
N LYS A 157 8.23 20.63 3.84
CA LYS A 157 7.41 21.18 2.75
C LYS A 157 6.03 21.56 3.25
N LEU A 158 5.39 20.71 4.05
CA LEU A 158 4.12 21.00 4.68
C LEU A 158 4.24 22.17 5.66
N LEU A 159 5.30 22.20 6.47
CA LEU A 159 5.58 23.30 7.40
C LEU A 159 5.77 24.63 6.66
N ALA A 160 6.48 24.63 5.53
CA ALA A 160 6.64 25.81 4.69
C ALA A 160 5.29 26.31 4.12
N GLN A 161 4.41 25.41 3.68
CA GLN A 161 3.07 25.80 3.23
C GLN A 161 2.21 26.37 4.35
N LEU A 162 2.28 25.77 5.54
CA LEU A 162 1.57 26.24 6.73
C LEU A 162 2.17 27.55 7.28
N SER A 163 3.38 27.94 6.87
CA SER A 163 3.96 29.24 7.27
C SER A 163 3.24 30.44 6.63
N ALA A 164 2.57 30.23 5.48
CA ALA A 164 1.89 31.28 4.74
C ALA A 164 0.58 31.76 5.38
N GLY A 165 -0.01 30.98 6.28
CA GLY A 165 -1.29 31.27 6.94
C GLY A 165 -1.94 30.02 7.51
N ASP A 166 -3.04 30.18 8.24
CA ASP A 166 -3.85 29.03 8.65
C ASP A 166 -4.60 28.42 7.46
N LEU A 167 -4.91 27.12 7.54
CA LEU A 167 -5.57 26.39 6.46
C LEU A 167 -6.95 26.97 6.10
N VAL A 168 -7.66 27.62 7.04
CA VAL A 168 -8.96 28.23 6.73
C VAL A 168 -8.75 29.47 5.87
N ALA A 169 -7.79 30.33 6.23
CA ALA A 169 -7.40 31.53 5.48
C ALA A 169 -6.81 31.20 4.10
N LEU A 170 -6.13 30.04 3.97
CA LEU A 170 -5.61 29.54 2.69
C LEU A 170 -6.67 28.86 1.82
N GLU A 171 -7.94 28.86 2.23
CA GLU A 171 -9.05 28.14 1.58
C GLU A 171 -8.69 26.69 1.26
N ALA A 172 -8.00 26.07 2.20
CA ALA A 172 -7.38 24.78 2.04
C ALA A 172 -8.41 23.70 1.72
N LYS A 173 -8.09 22.83 0.75
CA LYS A 173 -8.87 21.62 0.45
C LYS A 173 -8.09 20.37 0.81
N TYR A 174 -8.80 19.34 1.28
CA TYR A 174 -8.15 18.08 1.63
C TYR A 174 -8.94 16.87 1.14
N HIS A 175 -8.21 15.79 0.91
CA HIS A 175 -8.79 14.46 0.74
C HIS A 175 -8.92 13.80 2.11
N ALA A 176 -10.13 13.35 2.49
CA ALA A 176 -10.32 12.65 3.76
C ALA A 176 -9.38 11.44 3.96
N PRO A 177 -9.10 10.59 2.94
CA PRO A 177 -8.14 9.51 3.07
C PRO A 177 -6.69 9.98 3.26
N CYS A 178 -6.31 11.09 2.63
CA CYS A 178 -4.97 11.66 2.81
C CYS A 178 -4.82 12.18 4.23
N LEU A 179 -5.80 12.93 4.74
CA LEU A 179 -5.80 13.43 6.11
C LEU A 179 -5.75 12.29 7.14
N ALA A 180 -6.52 11.22 6.92
CA ALA A 180 -6.46 10.02 7.77
C ALA A 180 -5.07 9.36 7.73
N SER A 181 -4.44 9.32 6.55
CA SER A 181 -3.07 8.83 6.42
C SER A 181 -2.06 9.74 7.15
N LEU A 182 -2.27 11.06 7.20
CA LEU A 182 -1.43 12.00 7.95
C LEU A 182 -1.39 11.58 9.41
N TYR A 183 -2.59 11.47 9.96
CA TYR A 183 -2.82 11.21 11.37
C TYR A 183 -2.28 9.84 11.75
N LYS A 184 -2.43 8.84 10.86
CA LYS A 184 -1.86 7.52 11.09
C LYS A 184 -0.33 7.54 11.10
N LYS A 185 0.30 8.22 10.14
CA LYS A 185 1.77 8.32 10.06
C LYS A 185 2.36 9.09 11.23
N ALA A 186 1.77 10.23 11.58
CA ALA A 186 2.19 11.00 12.75
C ALA A 186 1.94 10.21 14.05
N GLY A 187 0.84 9.44 14.12
CA GLY A 187 0.56 8.54 15.24
C GLY A 187 1.65 7.48 15.44
N THR A 188 2.13 6.85 14.37
CA THR A 188 3.20 5.83 14.47
C THR A 188 4.54 6.37 14.93
N ILE A 189 4.81 7.68 14.77
CA ILE A 189 6.02 8.33 15.28
C ILE A 189 5.84 8.74 16.75
N ARG A 190 4.64 9.23 17.10
CA ARG A 190 4.28 9.60 18.48
C ARG A 190 4.19 8.40 19.43
N ASP A 191 4.08 7.17 18.92
CA ASP A 191 4.16 5.97 19.74
C ASP A 191 5.62 5.66 20.18
N GLY A 192 6.61 6.45 19.74
CA GLY A 192 8.04 6.26 20.05
C GLY A 192 8.72 7.34 20.90
N ASP A 193 8.11 8.52 21.10
CA ASP A 193 8.68 9.61 21.90
C ASP A 193 7.64 10.09 22.93
N GLU A 194 8.07 10.17 24.18
CA GLU A 194 7.27 10.17 25.41
C GLU A 194 6.34 11.39 25.65
N GLU A 195 5.26 11.06 26.38
CA GLU A 195 4.53 11.84 27.39
C GLU A 195 3.74 13.14 27.04
N ASP A 196 2.50 13.07 27.54
CA ASP A 196 1.55 14.11 27.94
C ASP A 196 0.58 14.77 26.92
N GLU A 197 -0.58 15.13 27.48
CA GLU A 197 -1.83 15.67 26.91
C GLU A 197 -2.88 14.61 26.51
N MET A 198 -3.55 14.07 27.55
CA MET A 198 -5.00 13.83 27.65
C MET A 198 -5.74 13.38 26.37
N ILE A 199 -5.22 12.37 25.69
CA ILE A 199 -6.01 11.53 24.79
C ILE A 199 -6.38 10.31 25.63
N PRO A 200 -7.67 9.95 25.82
CA PRO A 200 -8.02 8.74 26.55
C PRO A 200 -7.26 7.58 25.91
N ARG A 201 -6.31 7.01 26.68
CA ARG A 201 -5.54 5.84 26.26
C ARG A 201 -6.59 4.84 25.79
N ARG A 202 -6.49 4.40 24.53
CA ARG A 202 -7.48 3.47 23.99
C ARG A 202 -7.60 2.27 24.95
N PRO A 203 -8.80 1.71 25.17
CA PRO A 203 -8.99 0.62 26.12
C PRO A 203 -7.98 -0.52 25.95
N GLU A 204 -7.54 -0.80 24.71
CA GLU A 204 -6.53 -1.80 24.36
C GLU A 204 -5.10 -1.45 24.78
N GLY A 205 -4.79 -0.17 24.91
CA GLY A 205 -3.52 0.31 25.46
C GLY A 205 -3.51 0.19 26.97
N ILE A 206 -4.60 0.59 27.63
CA ILE A 206 -4.77 0.47 29.09
C ILE A 206 -4.70 -1.00 29.51
N ALA A 207 -5.51 -1.86 28.87
CA ALA A 207 -5.54 -3.29 29.17
C ALA A 207 -4.19 -3.98 28.93
N LEU A 208 -3.43 -3.57 27.90
CA LEU A 208 -2.10 -4.13 27.67
C LEU A 208 -1.09 -3.67 28.72
N ALA A 209 -1.08 -2.38 29.07
CA ALA A 209 -0.16 -1.84 30.06
C ALA A 209 -0.38 -2.51 31.44
N GLU A 210 -1.63 -2.74 31.81
CA GLU A 210 -1.97 -3.45 33.05
C GLU A 210 -1.54 -4.92 33.01
N LEU A 211 -1.71 -5.59 31.86
CA LEU A 211 -1.24 -6.96 31.69
C LEU A 211 0.28 -7.08 31.77
N VAL A 212 1.01 -6.13 31.17
CA VAL A 212 2.48 -6.04 31.25
C VAL A 212 2.91 -5.79 32.71
N SER A 213 2.26 -4.85 33.39
CA SER A 213 2.52 -4.55 34.81
C SER A 213 2.31 -5.79 35.67
N TYR A 214 1.22 -6.53 35.47
CA TYR A 214 0.96 -7.79 36.16
C TYR A 214 2.08 -8.84 35.96
N ILE A 215 2.60 -8.99 34.73
CA ILE A 215 3.69 -9.93 34.43
C ILE A 215 4.99 -9.50 35.15
N GLU A 216 5.30 -8.21 35.14
CA GLU A 216 6.51 -7.67 35.78
C GLU A 216 6.41 -7.69 37.31
N GLU A 217 5.27 -7.36 37.88
CA GLU A 217 5.00 -7.45 39.32
C GLU A 217 5.06 -8.89 39.81
N SER A 218 4.50 -9.83 39.05
CA SER A 218 4.58 -11.26 39.36
C SER A 218 6.03 -11.76 39.40
N ARG A 219 6.92 -11.18 38.58
CA ARG A 219 8.37 -11.46 38.63
C ARG A 219 9.03 -10.88 39.89
N MET A 220 8.57 -9.74 40.38
CA MET A 220 9.15 -9.09 41.57
C MET A 220 8.62 -9.68 42.89
N ALA A 221 7.46 -10.34 42.87
CA ALA A 221 6.79 -10.86 44.06
C ALA A 221 7.46 -12.11 44.66
N SER A 222 8.09 -12.95 43.84
CA SER A 222 8.77 -14.18 44.29
C SER A 222 10.17 -14.28 43.71
N ALA A 223 11.19 -14.11 44.57
CA ALA A 223 12.58 -14.28 44.17
C ALA A 223 12.97 -15.77 44.00
N GLU A 224 12.19 -16.69 44.57
CA GLU A 224 12.46 -18.15 44.56
C GLU A 224 11.62 -18.90 43.52
N GLU A 225 10.35 -18.51 43.29
CA GLU A 225 9.48 -19.11 42.28
C GLU A 225 9.42 -18.24 41.03
N LEU A 226 9.81 -18.80 39.89
CA LEU A 226 9.87 -18.09 38.61
C LEU A 226 8.52 -18.24 37.89
N PRO A 227 7.76 -17.15 37.68
CA PRO A 227 6.39 -17.26 37.20
C PRO A 227 6.36 -17.67 35.72
N VAL A 228 5.62 -18.74 35.42
CA VAL A 228 5.32 -19.20 34.06
C VAL A 228 3.89 -18.83 33.73
N PHE A 229 3.68 -18.12 32.62
CA PHE A 229 2.36 -17.63 32.22
C PHE A 229 1.81 -18.39 31.03
N LYS A 230 0.60 -18.95 31.15
CA LYS A 230 -0.09 -19.55 30.01
C LYS A 230 -0.71 -18.45 29.13
N LEU A 231 -0.46 -18.49 27.82
CA LEU A 231 -0.94 -17.46 26.89
C LEU A 231 -2.48 -17.34 26.86
N ALA A 232 -3.19 -18.45 27.05
CA ALA A 232 -4.64 -18.46 27.15
C ALA A 232 -5.15 -17.63 28.34
N GLU A 233 -4.51 -17.77 29.51
CA GLU A 233 -4.89 -17.04 30.73
C GLU A 233 -4.58 -15.55 30.60
N LEU A 234 -3.47 -15.20 29.96
CA LEU A 234 -3.15 -13.80 29.65
C LEU A 234 -4.16 -13.19 28.67
N ALA A 235 -4.63 -13.99 27.70
CA ALA A 235 -5.69 -13.56 26.78
C ALA A 235 -7.02 -13.35 27.51
N ASP A 236 -7.36 -14.22 28.47
CA ASP A 236 -8.56 -14.07 29.29
C ASP A 236 -8.47 -12.80 30.15
N LYS A 237 -7.35 -12.58 30.86
CA LYS A 237 -7.12 -11.34 31.65
C LYS A 237 -7.24 -10.08 30.80
N TYR A 238 -6.62 -10.08 29.61
CA TYR A 238 -6.70 -8.96 28.67
C TYR A 238 -8.14 -8.71 28.19
N THR A 239 -8.87 -9.78 27.85
CA THR A 239 -10.27 -9.68 27.39
C THR A 239 -11.20 -9.20 28.50
N SER A 240 -11.04 -9.71 29.72
CA SER A 240 -11.79 -9.26 30.89
C SER A 240 -11.56 -7.78 31.16
N ARG A 241 -10.31 -7.31 31.01
CA ARG A 241 -10.00 -5.90 31.21
C ARG A 241 -10.60 -4.99 30.14
N LEU A 242 -10.58 -5.41 28.87
CA LEU A 242 -11.28 -4.70 27.80
C LEU A 242 -12.79 -4.57 28.05
N ALA A 243 -13.42 -5.65 28.52
CA ALA A 243 -14.84 -5.64 28.85
C ALA A 243 -15.16 -4.65 29.99
N GLN A 244 -14.30 -4.57 31.02
CA GLN A 244 -14.43 -3.59 32.11
C GLN A 244 -14.27 -2.14 31.63
N LEU A 245 -13.46 -1.90 30.59
CA LEU A 245 -13.22 -0.57 30.02
C LEU A 245 -14.27 -0.16 28.98
N GLY A 246 -15.36 -0.92 28.84
CA GLY A 246 -16.49 -0.57 27.98
C GLY A 246 -16.45 -1.13 26.56
N GLU A 247 -15.49 -2.01 26.23
CA GLU A 247 -15.48 -2.72 24.95
C GLU A 247 -16.37 -3.97 25.00
N SER A 248 -17.66 -3.79 24.74
CA SER A 248 -18.66 -4.89 24.77
C SER A 248 -18.60 -5.82 23.55
N LYS A 249 -17.70 -5.58 22.59
CA LYS A 249 -17.49 -6.46 21.44
C LYS A 249 -16.10 -7.04 21.54
N ALA A 250 -15.99 -8.28 21.99
CA ALA A 250 -14.81 -9.10 21.85
C ALA A 250 -14.54 -9.34 20.35
N ALA A 251 -13.99 -8.33 19.66
CA ALA A 251 -13.34 -8.53 18.38
C ALA A 251 -12.32 -9.63 18.63
N ARG A 252 -12.52 -10.82 18.03
CA ARG A 252 -11.74 -12.04 18.27
C ARG A 252 -10.27 -11.68 18.47
N ILE A 253 -9.80 -11.70 19.71
CA ILE A 253 -8.44 -11.32 20.04
C ILE A 253 -7.55 -12.41 19.44
N HIS A 254 -6.71 -12.01 18.49
CA HIS A 254 -5.73 -12.92 17.94
C HIS A 254 -4.64 -13.11 18.99
N THR A 255 -4.66 -14.26 19.67
CA THR A 255 -3.70 -14.63 20.73
C THR A 255 -2.25 -14.53 20.27
N THR A 256 -1.98 -14.87 19.00
CA THR A 256 -0.65 -14.66 18.37
C THR A 256 -0.23 -13.19 18.41
N ARG A 257 -1.13 -12.27 18.06
CA ARG A 257 -0.84 -10.83 18.05
C ARG A 257 -0.70 -10.27 19.46
N LEU A 258 -1.48 -10.78 20.43
CA LEU A 258 -1.33 -10.41 21.84
C LEU A 258 0.05 -10.84 22.36
N LYS A 259 0.45 -12.08 22.09
CA LYS A 259 1.78 -12.61 22.43
C LYS A 259 2.89 -11.75 21.84
N ASP A 260 2.84 -11.43 20.54
CA ASP A 260 3.86 -10.61 19.88
C ASP A 260 3.95 -9.20 20.51
N ARG A 261 2.82 -8.61 20.93
CA ARG A 261 2.80 -7.33 21.66
C ARG A 261 3.45 -7.45 23.04
N ILE A 262 3.12 -8.50 23.81
CA ILE A 262 3.71 -8.72 25.14
C ILE A 262 5.23 -8.88 25.03
N LEU A 263 5.71 -9.72 24.11
CA LEU A 263 7.15 -9.95 23.88
C LEU A 263 7.87 -8.67 23.41
N SER A 264 7.19 -7.79 22.68
CA SER A 264 7.74 -6.49 22.29
C SER A 264 7.91 -5.53 23.47
N HIS A 265 7.05 -5.59 24.48
CA HIS A 265 7.15 -4.75 25.68
C HIS A 265 8.08 -5.36 26.75
N ILE A 266 8.21 -6.69 26.78
CA ILE A 266 9.06 -7.40 27.74
C ILE A 266 10.07 -8.29 26.99
N PRO A 267 11.20 -7.73 26.50
CA PRO A 267 12.19 -8.48 25.71
C PRO A 267 12.90 -9.62 26.47
N ALA A 268 12.81 -9.63 27.80
CA ALA A 268 13.35 -10.66 28.66
C ALA A 268 12.48 -11.93 28.73
N LEU A 269 11.24 -11.85 28.25
CA LEU A 269 10.27 -12.94 28.20
C LEU A 269 10.45 -13.76 26.90
N GLU A 270 10.27 -15.08 26.97
CA GLU A 270 10.39 -16.02 25.85
C GLU A 270 9.14 -16.89 25.68
N GLU A 271 8.90 -17.33 24.44
CA GLU A 271 7.84 -18.29 24.15
C GLU A 271 8.31 -19.75 24.29
N HIS A 272 7.49 -20.56 24.95
CA HIS A 272 7.66 -22.00 25.05
C HIS A 272 6.40 -22.71 24.61
N LYS A 273 6.53 -23.66 23.68
CA LYS A 273 5.41 -24.46 23.19
C LYS A 273 5.46 -25.81 23.87
N GLN A 274 4.37 -26.16 24.56
CA GLN A 274 4.21 -27.47 25.18
C GLN A 274 2.89 -28.07 24.69
N GLY A 275 2.98 -28.97 23.72
CA GLY A 275 1.79 -29.54 23.06
C GLY A 275 0.98 -28.49 22.31
N ARG A 276 -0.29 -28.31 22.71
CA ARG A 276 -1.20 -27.31 22.13
C ARG A 276 -1.15 -25.95 22.83
N ASP A 277 -0.45 -25.87 23.96
CA ASP A 277 -0.37 -24.68 24.79
C ASP A 277 0.92 -23.89 24.53
N VAL A 278 0.81 -22.57 24.69
CA VAL A 278 1.92 -21.62 24.61
C VAL A 278 2.10 -20.99 25.98
N PHE A 279 3.32 -21.03 26.50
CA PHE A 279 3.74 -20.47 27.76
C PHE A 279 4.75 -19.34 27.53
N LEU A 280 4.77 -18.39 28.45
CA LEU A 280 5.71 -17.28 28.49
C LEU A 280 6.50 -17.33 29.82
N ALA A 281 7.82 -17.29 29.76
CA ALA A 281 8.72 -17.32 30.92
C ALA A 281 9.96 -16.45 30.68
N PHE A 282 10.69 -15.99 31.69
CA PHE A 282 11.88 -15.16 31.45
C PHE A 282 13.11 -16.02 31.12
N LYS A 283 14.01 -15.49 30.27
CA LYS A 283 15.24 -16.17 29.79
C LYS A 283 16.11 -16.78 30.89
N LYS A 284 16.18 -16.14 32.06
CA LYS A 284 17.01 -16.60 33.18
C LYS A 284 16.42 -17.83 33.89
N ASP A 285 15.21 -18.25 33.52
CA ASP A 285 14.39 -19.16 34.31
C ASP A 285 14.40 -20.61 33.79
N LEU A 286 14.98 -20.85 32.59
CA LEU A 286 15.10 -22.18 32.00
C LEU A 286 16.12 -23.10 32.70
N ALA A 287 17.14 -22.51 33.33
CA ALA A 287 18.18 -23.30 34.00
C ALA A 287 17.67 -23.99 35.28
N ASN A 288 16.70 -23.38 35.97
CA ASN A 288 16.16 -23.94 37.23
C ASN A 288 14.95 -24.86 37.00
N ALA A 289 14.04 -24.52 36.08
CA ALA A 289 12.85 -25.36 35.81
C ALA A 289 13.19 -26.72 35.17
N THR A 290 14.31 -26.81 34.45
CA THR A 290 14.81 -28.09 33.90
C THR A 290 15.58 -28.94 34.92
N ALA A 291 16.08 -28.34 36.01
CA ALA A 291 16.75 -29.07 37.10
C ALA A 291 15.75 -29.80 38.02
N GLU A 292 14.61 -29.17 38.35
CA GLU A 292 13.59 -29.80 39.22
C GLU A 292 12.85 -30.96 38.53
N SER A 293 12.69 -30.92 37.20
CA SER A 293 12.13 -32.04 36.42
C SER A 293 13.04 -33.27 36.36
N ALA A 294 14.33 -33.12 36.72
CA ALA A 294 15.31 -34.22 36.75
C ALA A 294 15.50 -34.84 38.14
N GLN A 295 15.07 -34.17 39.22
CA GLN A 295 15.27 -34.64 40.61
C GLN A 295 14.06 -35.33 41.25
N GLY A 296 12.92 -35.42 40.56
CA GLY A 296 11.76 -36.22 40.97
C GLY A 296 11.80 -37.71 40.56
N ARG A 297 12.94 -38.21 40.06
CA ARG A 297 13.17 -39.64 39.77
C ARG A 297 14.47 -40.12 40.40
N LEU A 298 14.51 -40.16 41.73
CA LEU A 298 15.34 -41.11 42.49
C LEU A 298 14.51 -41.66 43.64
#